data_AF-B9BQC4-F1
#
_entry.id   AF-B9BQC4-F1
#
_cell.length_a   1.000
_cell.length_b   1.000
_cell.length_c   1.000
_cell.angle_alpha   90.00
_cell.angle_beta   90.00
_cell.angle_gamma   90.00
#
_symmetry.space_group_name_H-M   'P 1'
#
loop_
_entity.id
_entity.type
_entity.pdbx_description
1 polymer ?
#
loop_
_entity_poly.entity_id
_entity_poly.type
_entity_poly.pdbx_seq_one_letter_code
_entity_poly.pdbx_strand_id
1 'polypeptide(L)'
;MRRRAHWTSWSTSVSVAVSCGAGICASGTEDMGGGSNCTEGYRADCTVTVPVRTITVDRQPAVRDRPPRARAPPPSGAAAPAAARERPVGHDSSASRPTPMPTRSLTLDHLVIAARTLDEGVRHVADALGVAPAGGGRHPLMRTHNALFGLWGGLYLEVIAIDPDARDDATGGAPRRARLFALDDPAMQARVAQGPFLAHWVARVERPRRLALWQSQYPDRIPPVVAMQRGDLTWGLTVPDDGAFPAWQQAGDGLVPSLIQWDGPRHPADSLPHDGVALTALKGRHPRADLIGEQLDWLGAAHLLDLEAADGPPALIAEFDTPHGPRALR
;
A
#
# COMPACT_ATOMS: atom_id res chain seq x y z
N MET A 1 -3.95 47.83 -7.24
CA MET A 1 -3.34 46.50 -7.00
C MET A 1 -3.86 45.91 -5.70
N ARG A 2 -4.83 44.99 -5.76
CA ARG A 2 -5.37 44.29 -4.59
C ARG A 2 -4.51 43.06 -4.31
N ARG A 3 -3.82 43.01 -3.16
CA ARG A 3 -3.05 41.83 -2.73
C ARG A 3 -4.03 40.76 -2.24
N ARG A 4 -4.02 39.58 -2.85
CA ARG A 4 -4.70 38.39 -2.31
C ARG A 4 -3.85 37.84 -1.15
N ALA A 5 -4.45 37.69 0.02
CA ALA A 5 -3.87 36.93 1.12
C ALA A 5 -4.21 35.43 0.93
N HIS A 6 -3.21 34.57 1.00
CA HIS A 6 -3.38 33.11 1.02
C HIS A 6 -3.44 32.63 2.48
N TRP A 7 -4.30 31.64 2.76
CA TRP A 7 -4.63 31.10 4.09
C TRP A 7 -4.09 29.67 4.20
N THR A 8 -3.52 29.25 5.34
CA THR A 8 -2.75 27.98 5.43
C THR A 8 -3.16 26.95 6.49
N SER A 9 -4.24 27.08 7.27
CA SER A 9 -4.65 25.98 8.17
C SER A 9 -6.09 26.10 8.69
N TRP A 10 -6.74 24.95 8.90
CA TRP A 10 -8.07 24.81 9.50
C TRP A 10 -7.99 23.75 10.62
N SER A 11 -8.62 24.02 11.75
CA SER A 11 -8.77 23.09 12.87
C SER A 11 -10.25 23.03 13.24
N THR A 12 -10.81 21.82 13.34
CA THR A 12 -12.19 21.57 13.78
C THR A 12 -12.14 20.61 14.95
N SER A 13 -12.70 21.01 16.10
CA SER A 13 -12.96 20.11 17.22
C SER A 13 -14.45 19.72 17.21
N VAL A 14 -14.73 18.43 17.14
CA VAL A 14 -16.09 17.86 17.18
C VAL A 14 -16.24 17.09 18.48
N SER A 15 -17.28 17.40 19.26
CA SER A 15 -17.68 16.59 20.41
C SER A 15 -18.98 15.88 20.07
N VAL A 16 -19.00 14.56 20.20
CA VAL A 16 -20.15 13.70 19.91
C VAL A 16 -20.86 13.35 21.22
N ALA A 17 -22.17 13.59 21.29
CA ALA A 17 -23.01 13.11 22.38
C ALA A 17 -23.99 12.07 21.80
N VAL A 18 -23.99 10.87 22.38
CA VAL A 18 -24.92 9.79 22.02
C VAL A 18 -26.01 9.74 23.08
N SER A 19 -27.28 9.77 22.66
CA SER A 19 -28.43 9.60 23.55
C SER A 19 -29.27 8.43 23.05
N CYS A 20 -29.41 7.40 23.88
CA CYS A 20 -30.32 6.28 23.64
C CYS A 20 -31.58 6.46 24.48
N GLY A 21 -32.77 6.25 23.90
CA GLY A 21 -34.03 6.28 24.63
C GLY A 21 -34.12 5.16 25.67
N ALA A 22 -34.62 5.48 26.87
CA ALA A 22 -34.84 4.48 27.92
C ALA A 22 -36.03 3.57 27.57
N GLY A 23 -35.76 2.28 27.36
CA GLY A 23 -36.76 1.23 27.20
C GLY A 23 -36.65 0.23 28.34
N ILE A 24 -37.76 0.09 29.08
CA ILE A 24 -37.93 -0.60 30.36
C ILE A 24 -37.66 -2.12 30.26
N CYS A 25 -36.79 -2.65 31.13
CA CYS A 25 -36.84 -4.06 31.53
C CYS A 25 -37.69 -4.13 32.81
N ALA A 26 -38.92 -4.65 32.72
CA ALA A 26 -39.77 -4.87 33.89
C ALA A 26 -39.90 -6.37 34.20
N SER A 27 -39.39 -6.73 35.38
CA SER A 27 -39.83 -7.76 36.33
C SER A 27 -40.15 -9.19 35.88
N GLY A 28 -39.49 -10.14 36.55
CA GLY A 28 -39.95 -11.51 36.74
C GLY A 28 -38.93 -12.33 37.53
N THR A 29 -39.03 -12.29 38.86
CA THR A 29 -38.33 -13.17 39.81
C THR A 29 -38.81 -14.61 39.67
N GLU A 30 -37.89 -15.58 39.54
CA GLU A 30 -37.80 -16.82 40.33
C GLU A 30 -36.68 -17.73 39.78
N ASP A 31 -36.37 -18.75 40.57
CA ASP A 31 -35.06 -19.32 40.85
C ASP A 31 -34.55 -20.40 39.87
N MET A 32 -33.24 -20.65 39.95
CA MET A 32 -32.48 -21.85 39.57
C MET A 32 -32.17 -22.17 38.08
N GLY A 33 -30.89 -21.98 37.74
CA GLY A 33 -30.11 -22.96 36.98
C GLY A 33 -30.15 -22.86 35.44
N GLY A 34 -29.05 -22.37 34.86
CA GLY A 34 -28.75 -22.52 33.43
C GLY A 34 -28.64 -21.19 32.69
N GLY A 35 -27.51 -20.98 32.03
CA GLY A 35 -27.23 -19.76 31.29
C GLY A 35 -28.30 -19.46 30.23
N SER A 36 -28.63 -18.18 30.09
CA SER A 36 -29.38 -17.68 28.94
C SER A 36 -28.63 -16.49 28.33
N ASN A 37 -28.15 -16.73 27.12
CA ASN A 37 -27.60 -15.76 26.19
C ASN A 37 -28.62 -14.63 25.93
N CYS A 38 -28.18 -13.39 26.02
CA CYS A 38 -28.74 -12.32 25.21
C CYS A 38 -28.01 -12.33 23.86
N THR A 39 -28.44 -13.18 22.94
CA THR A 39 -28.08 -13.12 21.53
C THR A 39 -29.11 -12.29 20.78
N GLU A 40 -28.60 -11.35 19.99
CA GLU A 40 -29.19 -10.84 18.75
C GLU A 40 -30.35 -9.83 18.85
N GLY A 41 -30.05 -8.59 18.43
CA GLY A 41 -31.02 -7.52 18.28
C GLY A 41 -30.34 -6.19 17.96
N TYR A 42 -29.91 -6.01 16.71
CA TYR A 42 -29.59 -4.68 16.17
C TYR A 42 -30.84 -3.79 16.33
N ARG A 43 -30.83 -2.84 17.28
CA ARG A 43 -31.91 -1.85 17.40
C ARG A 43 -31.70 -0.77 16.34
N ALA A 44 -32.67 -0.62 15.44
CA ALA A 44 -32.63 0.21 14.24
C ALA A 44 -32.92 1.71 14.50
N ASP A 45 -32.84 2.17 15.73
CA ASP A 45 -33.40 3.46 16.16
C ASP A 45 -32.41 4.34 16.96
N CYS A 46 -31.10 4.12 16.82
CA CYS A 46 -30.09 5.07 17.31
C CYS A 46 -29.92 6.23 16.32
N THR A 47 -30.37 7.44 16.69
CA THR A 47 -30.13 8.65 15.89
C THR A 47 -28.90 9.40 16.43
N VAL A 48 -27.82 9.45 15.66
CA VAL A 48 -26.64 10.28 15.98
C VAL A 48 -26.87 11.68 15.44
N THR A 49 -26.96 12.67 16.32
CA THR A 49 -27.06 14.08 15.93
C THR A 49 -25.77 14.81 16.33
N VAL A 50 -25.07 15.41 15.36
CA VAL A 50 -23.83 16.16 15.58
C VAL A 50 -24.11 17.66 15.43
N PRO A 51 -24.33 18.41 16.52
CA PRO A 51 -24.47 19.86 16.43
C PRO A 51 -23.09 20.54 16.34
N VAL A 52 -22.75 21.07 15.16
CA VAL A 52 -21.56 21.93 15.00
C VAL A 52 -21.90 23.31 15.57
N ARG A 53 -21.39 23.64 16.76
CA ARG A 53 -21.76 24.90 17.45
C ARG A 53 -20.84 26.09 17.15
N THR A 54 -19.58 25.90 16.73
CA THR A 54 -18.68 27.04 16.40
C THR A 54 -17.55 26.62 15.46
N ILE A 55 -17.24 27.42 14.45
CA ILE A 55 -16.01 27.31 13.64
C ILE A 55 -15.08 28.47 14.06
N THR A 56 -13.90 28.16 14.57
CA THR A 56 -12.90 29.17 14.94
C THR A 56 -11.83 29.27 13.85
N VAL A 57 -11.60 30.47 13.32
CA VAL A 57 -10.54 30.75 12.32
C VAL A 57 -9.40 31.45 13.03
N ASP A 58 -8.26 30.79 13.17
CA ASP A 58 -7.06 31.38 13.78
C ASP A 58 -6.15 32.00 12.71
N ARG A 59 -5.63 33.20 12.97
CA ARG A 59 -4.74 33.92 12.03
C ARG A 59 -3.30 33.78 12.48
N GLN A 60 -2.53 32.92 11.82
CA GLN A 60 -1.08 32.93 11.98
C GLN A 60 -0.42 33.92 11.00
N PRO A 61 0.51 34.79 11.46
CA PRO A 61 1.27 35.66 10.57
C PRO A 61 2.29 34.85 9.75
N ALA A 62 2.34 35.13 8.44
CA ALA A 62 3.30 34.54 7.52
C ALA A 62 4.75 34.88 7.89
N VAL A 63 5.61 33.86 7.88
CA VAL A 63 7.08 33.99 8.00
C VAL A 63 7.58 34.87 6.86
N ARG A 64 8.32 35.93 7.17
CA ARG A 64 8.91 36.83 6.17
C ARG A 64 10.15 36.18 5.54
N ASP A 65 10.12 35.98 4.23
CA ASP A 65 11.32 35.69 3.44
C ASP A 65 12.33 36.83 3.53
N ARG A 66 13.60 36.45 3.68
CA ARG A 66 14.75 37.36 3.79
C ARG A 66 15.15 37.83 2.37
N PRO A 67 15.29 39.15 2.10
CA PRO A 67 15.68 39.61 0.77
C PRO A 67 17.18 39.34 0.48
N PRO A 68 17.57 39.19 -0.79
CA PRO A 68 18.93 38.86 -1.17
C PRO A 68 19.90 40.03 -0.92
N ARG A 69 21.13 39.70 -0.49
CA ARG A 69 22.21 40.67 -0.26
C ARG A 69 22.63 41.36 -1.58
N ALA A 70 22.66 42.69 -1.57
CA ALA A 70 23.27 43.49 -2.63
C ALA A 70 24.79 43.27 -2.67
N ARG A 71 25.35 43.13 -3.89
CA ARG A 71 26.80 43.08 -4.15
C ARG A 71 27.39 44.50 -4.05
N ALA A 72 28.52 44.62 -3.36
CA ALA A 72 29.34 45.83 -3.30
C ALA A 72 30.14 46.02 -4.61
N PRO A 73 30.50 47.27 -4.97
CA PRO A 73 31.26 47.57 -6.19
C PRO A 73 32.77 47.33 -6.00
N PRO A 74 33.53 47.03 -7.07
CA PRO A 74 34.99 46.93 -6.99
C PRO A 74 35.66 48.30 -7.19
N PRO A 75 36.87 48.54 -6.63
CA PRO A 75 37.65 49.72 -6.96
C PRO A 75 38.80 49.46 -7.94
N SER A 76 39.19 50.58 -8.57
CA SER A 76 40.48 50.93 -9.18
C SER A 76 40.72 50.61 -10.67
N GLY A 77 41.06 51.68 -11.41
CA GLY A 77 42.43 51.85 -11.90
C GLY A 77 42.71 51.52 -13.37
N ALA A 78 42.77 52.59 -14.18
CA ALA A 78 43.62 52.82 -15.37
C ALA A 78 43.51 51.90 -16.62
N ALA A 79 43.47 52.57 -17.78
CA ALA A 79 43.25 52.02 -19.12
C ALA A 79 44.54 51.86 -19.93
N ALA A 80 44.59 50.86 -20.83
CA ALA A 80 45.19 50.86 -22.18
C ALA A 80 44.84 49.55 -22.94
N PRO A 81 44.84 49.51 -24.29
CA PRO A 81 43.77 48.82 -25.03
C PRO A 81 44.15 47.54 -25.82
N ALA A 82 43.07 46.81 -26.16
CA ALA A 82 42.80 46.01 -27.37
C ALA A 82 43.68 44.81 -27.75
N ALA A 83 43.07 43.61 -27.73
CA ALA A 83 43.11 42.66 -28.86
C ALA A 83 41.96 41.63 -28.73
N ALA A 84 41.11 41.57 -29.75
CA ALA A 84 40.04 40.60 -29.89
C ALA A 84 40.61 39.20 -30.19
N ARG A 85 40.15 38.18 -29.46
CA ARG A 85 40.25 36.77 -29.86
C ARG A 85 38.97 36.03 -29.48
N GLU A 86 38.40 35.38 -30.50
CA GLU A 86 37.16 34.62 -30.48
C GLU A 86 37.24 33.42 -29.54
N ARG A 87 36.14 33.13 -28.83
CA ARG A 87 35.97 31.92 -28.01
C ARG A 87 35.22 30.86 -28.84
N PRO A 88 35.66 29.59 -28.86
CA PRO A 88 34.92 28.54 -29.54
C PRO A 88 33.67 28.14 -28.74
N VAL A 89 32.62 27.80 -29.47
CA VAL A 89 31.32 27.32 -28.98
C VAL A 89 31.50 25.91 -28.40
N GLY A 90 31.52 25.80 -27.07
CA GLY A 90 31.35 24.52 -26.39
C GLY A 90 29.87 24.14 -26.37
N HIS A 91 29.55 22.97 -26.94
CA HIS A 91 28.25 22.33 -26.75
C HIS A 91 28.13 21.92 -25.29
N ASP A 92 27.40 22.73 -24.50
CA ASP A 92 26.96 22.36 -23.16
C ASP A 92 25.71 21.48 -23.31
N SER A 93 25.92 20.17 -23.43
CA SER A 93 24.86 19.18 -23.30
C SER A 93 24.47 19.06 -21.83
N SER A 94 23.78 20.08 -21.31
CA SER A 94 23.10 19.99 -20.03
C SER A 94 21.88 19.09 -20.22
N ALA A 95 22.08 17.78 -20.04
CA ALA A 95 20.96 16.88 -19.81
C ALA A 95 20.23 17.38 -18.56
N SER A 96 19.05 17.98 -18.76
CA SER A 96 18.17 18.43 -17.69
C SER A 96 17.96 17.28 -16.72
N ARG A 97 18.48 17.41 -15.49
CA ARG A 97 18.13 16.52 -14.39
C ARG A 97 16.60 16.51 -14.28
N PRO A 98 15.94 15.34 -14.23
CA PRO A 98 14.50 15.31 -14.02
C PRO A 98 14.17 16.02 -12.72
N THR A 99 13.26 16.98 -12.79
CA THR A 99 12.76 17.72 -11.63
C THR A 99 12.22 16.71 -10.60
N PRO A 100 12.66 16.73 -9.33
CA PRO A 100 12.12 15.83 -8.32
C PRO A 100 10.62 16.07 -8.19
N MET A 101 9.84 15.02 -8.41
CA MET A 101 8.40 15.03 -8.15
C MET A 101 8.16 15.27 -6.65
N PRO A 102 7.12 16.04 -6.27
CA PRO A 102 6.72 16.12 -4.87
C PRO A 102 6.47 14.69 -4.36
N THR A 103 7.05 14.38 -3.19
CA THR A 103 7.14 13.06 -2.57
C THR A 103 5.87 12.23 -2.77
N ARG A 104 5.91 11.31 -3.73
CA ARG A 104 4.83 10.38 -4.06
C ARG A 104 4.84 9.23 -3.06
N SER A 105 4.59 9.47 -1.78
CA SER A 105 4.57 8.36 -0.83
C SER A 105 3.40 7.44 -1.14
N LEU A 106 3.73 6.22 -1.55
CA LEU A 106 2.81 5.08 -1.55
C LEU A 106 2.65 4.60 -0.11
N THR A 107 1.57 3.88 0.18
CA THR A 107 1.37 3.22 1.47
C THR A 107 1.43 1.71 1.26
N LEU A 108 1.91 0.96 2.24
CA LEU A 108 1.77 -0.49 2.21
C LEU A 108 0.28 -0.85 2.26
N ASP A 109 -0.15 -1.83 1.46
CA ASP A 109 -1.54 -2.30 1.43
C ASP A 109 -1.66 -3.67 2.11
N HIS A 110 -0.89 -4.63 1.61
CA HIS A 110 -0.85 -5.98 2.16
C HIS A 110 0.44 -6.70 1.81
N LEU A 111 0.68 -7.78 2.54
CA LEU A 111 1.73 -8.76 2.27
C LEU A 111 1.11 -10.04 1.72
N VAL A 112 1.86 -10.76 0.89
CA VAL A 112 1.38 -11.94 0.17
C VAL A 112 2.18 -13.16 0.60
N ILE A 113 1.47 -14.15 1.17
CA ILE A 113 1.98 -15.49 1.43
C ILE A 113 1.55 -16.40 0.29
N ALA A 114 2.49 -16.90 -0.50
CA ALA A 114 2.19 -17.88 -1.53
C ALA A 114 2.24 -19.29 -0.93
N ALA A 115 1.26 -20.12 -1.28
CA ALA A 115 1.18 -21.50 -0.84
C ALA A 115 0.74 -22.42 -1.98
N ARG A 116 1.08 -23.71 -1.87
CA ARG A 116 0.62 -24.73 -2.81
C ARG A 116 -0.89 -24.97 -2.67
N THR A 117 -1.39 -25.03 -1.43
CA THR A 117 -2.82 -25.04 -1.12
C THR A 117 -3.15 -23.95 -0.11
N LEU A 118 -4.39 -23.47 -0.12
CA LEU A 118 -4.82 -22.44 0.81
C LEU A 118 -4.73 -22.92 2.27
N ASP A 119 -5.12 -24.16 2.54
CA ASP A 119 -5.07 -24.77 3.88
C ASP A 119 -3.63 -24.89 4.42
N GLU A 120 -2.65 -25.15 3.55
CA GLU A 120 -1.23 -25.12 3.94
C GLU A 120 -0.78 -23.73 4.34
N GLY A 121 -1.14 -22.72 3.54
CA GLY A 121 -0.80 -21.33 3.83
C GLY A 121 -1.48 -20.78 5.09
N VAL A 122 -2.75 -21.10 5.32
CA VAL A 122 -3.49 -20.72 6.54
C VAL A 122 -2.82 -21.30 7.78
N ARG A 123 -2.49 -22.60 7.75
CA ARG A 123 -1.77 -23.25 8.87
C ARG A 123 -0.40 -22.63 9.11
N HIS A 124 0.35 -22.33 8.04
CA HIS A 124 1.65 -21.69 8.17
C HIS A 124 1.58 -20.34 8.89
N VAL A 125 0.60 -19.50 8.55
CA VAL A 125 0.41 -18.21 9.24
C VAL A 125 -0.05 -18.42 10.68
N ALA A 126 -0.96 -19.37 10.93
CA ALA A 126 -1.40 -19.72 12.28
C ALA A 126 -0.24 -20.16 13.17
N ASP A 127 0.64 -21.02 12.66
CA ASP A 127 1.81 -21.51 13.39
C ASP A 127 2.84 -20.38 13.63
N ALA A 128 3.03 -19.49 12.66
CA ALA A 128 4.02 -18.42 12.74
C ALA A 128 3.59 -17.25 13.64
N LEU A 129 2.32 -16.85 13.55
CA LEU A 129 1.81 -15.61 14.18
C LEU A 129 0.78 -15.87 15.29
N GLY A 130 0.31 -17.11 15.47
CA GLY A 130 -0.72 -17.47 16.45
C GLY A 130 -2.14 -17.12 16.01
N VAL A 131 -2.34 -16.75 14.75
CA VAL A 131 -3.62 -16.28 14.19
C VAL A 131 -3.87 -16.93 12.84
N ALA A 132 -5.08 -17.43 12.62
CA ALA A 132 -5.44 -18.11 11.38
C ALA A 132 -6.11 -17.13 10.40
N PRO A 133 -5.55 -16.90 9.20
CA PRO A 133 -6.25 -16.18 8.15
C PRO A 133 -7.56 -16.86 7.80
N ALA A 134 -8.60 -16.05 7.62
CA ALA A 134 -9.95 -16.51 7.37
C ALA A 134 -10.65 -15.60 6.37
N GLY A 135 -11.84 -16.02 5.92
CA GLY A 135 -12.55 -15.29 4.88
C GLY A 135 -11.75 -15.25 3.58
N GLY A 136 -11.70 -14.09 2.94
CA GLY A 136 -11.15 -13.94 1.59
C GLY A 136 -12.17 -14.30 0.52
N GLY A 137 -11.72 -14.96 -0.54
CA GLY A 137 -12.58 -15.43 -1.61
C GLY A 137 -11.82 -15.88 -2.84
N ARG A 138 -12.55 -16.05 -3.93
CA ARG A 138 -12.01 -16.50 -5.21
C ARG A 138 -11.75 -15.32 -6.14
N HIS A 139 -10.75 -15.46 -6.98
CA HIS A 139 -10.46 -14.57 -8.09
C HIS A 139 -10.65 -15.36 -9.39
N PRO A 140 -11.88 -15.47 -9.92
CA PRO A 140 -12.17 -16.34 -11.08
C PRO A 140 -11.23 -16.05 -12.26
N LEU A 141 -10.99 -14.77 -12.47
CA LEU A 141 -10.18 -14.23 -13.53
C LEU A 141 -8.69 -14.58 -13.43
N MET A 142 -8.21 -14.79 -12.20
CA MET A 142 -6.84 -15.22 -11.90
C MET A 142 -6.74 -16.70 -11.57
N ARG A 143 -7.85 -17.43 -11.48
CA ARG A 143 -7.89 -18.85 -11.08
C ARG A 143 -7.13 -19.11 -9.77
N THR A 144 -7.28 -18.20 -8.82
CA THR A 144 -6.70 -18.27 -7.47
C THR A 144 -7.77 -18.06 -6.43
N HIS A 145 -7.52 -18.51 -5.21
CA HIS A 145 -8.30 -18.17 -4.04
C HIS A 145 -7.41 -17.66 -2.92
N ASN A 146 -7.99 -16.94 -1.98
CA ASN A 146 -7.26 -16.39 -0.85
C ASN A 146 -8.01 -16.53 0.47
N ALA A 147 -7.24 -16.36 1.54
CA ALA A 147 -7.69 -16.16 2.92
C ALA A 147 -6.94 -14.95 3.46
N LEU A 148 -7.63 -14.15 4.29
CA LEU A 148 -7.13 -12.84 4.70
C LEU A 148 -6.99 -12.76 6.22
N PHE A 149 -6.07 -11.94 6.69
CA PHE A 149 -5.96 -11.60 8.11
C PHE A 149 -5.62 -10.12 8.25
N GLY A 150 -6.37 -9.38 9.07
CA GLY A 150 -6.14 -7.95 9.28
C GLY A 150 -4.90 -7.72 10.13
N LEU A 151 -4.14 -6.68 9.81
CA LEU A 151 -3.00 -6.22 10.58
C LEU A 151 -3.25 -4.78 11.02
N TRP A 152 -2.71 -4.41 12.17
CA TRP A 152 -2.83 -3.04 12.67
C TRP A 152 -2.41 -2.00 11.60
N GLY A 153 -3.13 -0.88 11.53
CA GLY A 153 -2.84 0.21 10.58
C GLY A 153 -3.55 0.09 9.23
N GLY A 154 -4.59 -0.75 9.13
CA GLY A 154 -5.36 -0.92 7.89
C GLY A 154 -4.65 -1.79 6.85
N LEU A 155 -3.69 -2.60 7.30
CA LEU A 155 -2.95 -3.58 6.52
C LEU A 155 -3.63 -4.94 6.59
N TYR A 156 -3.27 -5.86 5.71
CA TYR A 156 -3.64 -7.26 5.85
C TYR A 156 -2.58 -8.22 5.29
N LEU A 157 -2.65 -9.48 5.71
CA LEU A 157 -1.96 -10.60 5.07
C LEU A 157 -2.92 -11.27 4.08
N GLU A 158 -2.46 -11.53 2.87
CA GLU A 158 -3.13 -12.36 1.88
C GLU A 158 -2.39 -13.70 1.77
N VAL A 159 -3.03 -14.78 2.21
CA VAL A 159 -2.60 -16.13 1.81
C VAL A 159 -3.25 -16.43 0.48
N ILE A 160 -2.45 -16.75 -0.54
CA ILE A 160 -2.93 -17.03 -1.89
C ILE A 160 -2.43 -18.37 -2.41
N ALA A 161 -3.32 -19.09 -3.10
CA ALA A 161 -3.03 -20.35 -3.76
C ALA A 161 -3.82 -20.46 -5.08
N ILE A 162 -3.40 -21.38 -5.94
CA ILE A 162 -4.16 -21.75 -7.13
C ILE A 162 -5.48 -22.39 -6.67
N ASP A 163 -6.61 -21.91 -7.22
CA ASP A 163 -7.92 -22.49 -6.94
C ASP A 163 -8.08 -23.77 -7.79
N PRO A 164 -8.11 -24.98 -7.17
CA PRO A 164 -8.24 -26.22 -7.91
C PRO A 164 -9.61 -26.37 -8.57
N ASP A 165 -10.61 -25.63 -8.09
CA ASP A 165 -11.98 -25.65 -8.58
C ASP A 165 -12.25 -24.53 -9.61
N ALA A 166 -11.21 -23.78 -10.02
CA ALA A 166 -11.37 -22.68 -10.96
C ALA A 166 -11.91 -23.17 -12.30
N ARG A 167 -13.09 -22.66 -12.68
CA ARG A 167 -13.72 -22.97 -13.97
C ARG A 167 -13.46 -21.86 -14.98
N ASP A 168 -13.35 -22.23 -16.26
CA ASP A 168 -13.09 -21.27 -17.33
C ASP A 168 -14.26 -20.34 -17.61
N ASP A 169 -15.48 -20.85 -17.44
CA ASP A 169 -16.73 -20.12 -17.65
C ASP A 169 -16.98 -19.05 -16.57
N ALA A 170 -16.35 -19.19 -15.40
CA ALA A 170 -16.46 -18.24 -14.28
C ALA A 170 -15.83 -16.87 -14.57
N THR A 171 -15.13 -16.71 -15.70
CA THR A 171 -14.53 -15.45 -16.14
C THR A 171 -15.49 -14.51 -16.86
N GLY A 172 -16.74 -14.94 -17.10
CA GLY A 172 -17.74 -14.13 -17.81
C GLY A 172 -17.36 -13.85 -19.27
N GLY A 173 -16.57 -14.75 -19.88
CA GLY A 173 -16.07 -14.60 -21.25
C GLY A 173 -14.79 -13.76 -21.38
N ALA A 174 -14.20 -13.30 -20.26
CA ALA A 174 -12.92 -12.62 -20.30
C ALA A 174 -11.79 -13.57 -20.76
N PRO A 175 -10.80 -13.08 -21.54
CA PRO A 175 -9.67 -13.91 -21.96
C PRO A 175 -8.91 -14.50 -20.78
N ARG A 176 -8.46 -15.76 -20.94
CA ARG A 176 -7.53 -16.37 -19.99
C ARG A 176 -6.25 -15.55 -19.92
N ARG A 177 -5.74 -15.40 -18.70
CA ARG A 177 -4.44 -14.79 -18.39
C ARG A 177 -3.60 -15.68 -17.49
N ALA A 178 -2.31 -15.39 -17.43
CA ALA A 178 -1.42 -15.98 -16.44
C ALA A 178 -1.87 -15.63 -15.02
N ARG A 179 -1.64 -16.56 -14.08
CA ARG A 179 -1.94 -16.33 -12.66
C ARG A 179 -0.91 -15.36 -12.09
N LEU A 180 -1.39 -14.41 -11.28
CA LEU A 180 -0.55 -13.43 -10.60
C LEU A 180 0.47 -14.07 -9.66
N PHE A 181 1.46 -13.28 -9.26
CA PHE A 181 2.50 -13.63 -8.29
C PHE A 181 3.34 -14.83 -8.72
N ALA A 182 3.59 -14.93 -10.02
CA ALA A 182 4.36 -16.00 -10.66
C ALA A 182 3.80 -17.40 -10.38
N LEU A 183 2.53 -17.55 -10.00
CA LEU A 183 1.99 -18.85 -9.61
C LEU A 183 1.98 -19.88 -10.76
N ASP A 184 2.09 -19.47 -12.02
CA ASP A 184 2.26 -20.40 -13.15
C ASP A 184 3.74 -20.75 -13.44
N ASP A 185 4.71 -20.07 -12.81
CA ASP A 185 6.13 -20.30 -13.03
C ASP A 185 6.61 -21.63 -12.40
N PRO A 186 7.37 -22.48 -13.13
CA PRO A 186 7.86 -23.75 -12.61
C PRO A 186 8.76 -23.63 -11.36
N ALA A 187 9.58 -22.59 -11.26
CA ALA A 187 10.44 -22.38 -10.08
C ALA A 187 9.60 -21.92 -8.87
N MET A 188 8.59 -21.08 -9.08
CA MET A 188 7.61 -20.75 -8.04
C MET A 188 6.84 -22.00 -7.58
N GLN A 189 6.37 -22.83 -8.51
CA GLN A 189 5.69 -24.10 -8.19
C GLN A 189 6.59 -25.04 -7.37
N ALA A 190 7.86 -25.16 -7.75
CA ALA A 190 8.86 -25.92 -6.99
C ALA A 190 9.12 -25.30 -5.60
N ARG A 191 9.06 -23.97 -5.48
CA ARG A 191 9.26 -23.27 -4.20
C ARG A 191 8.10 -23.47 -3.24
N VAL A 192 6.85 -23.31 -3.68
CA VAL A 192 5.67 -23.52 -2.82
C VAL A 192 5.48 -24.99 -2.45
N ALA A 193 6.01 -25.92 -3.26
CA ALA A 193 6.03 -27.34 -2.91
C ALA A 193 6.92 -27.66 -1.69
N GLN A 194 7.90 -26.80 -1.37
CA GLN A 194 8.73 -26.91 -0.15
C GLN A 194 8.04 -26.31 1.09
N GLY A 195 6.96 -25.54 0.90
CA GLY A 195 6.18 -24.93 1.96
C GLY A 195 5.81 -23.48 1.65
N PRO A 196 4.77 -22.94 2.31
CA PRO A 196 4.38 -21.54 2.17
C PRO A 196 5.49 -20.58 2.58
N PHE A 197 5.47 -19.37 2.01
CA PHE A 197 6.47 -18.33 2.30
C PHE A 197 5.97 -16.93 1.95
N LEU A 198 6.63 -15.91 2.51
CA LEU A 198 6.41 -14.51 2.18
C LEU A 198 6.97 -14.19 0.79
N ALA A 199 6.08 -14.19 -0.20
CA ALA A 199 6.45 -14.12 -1.60
C ALA A 199 6.49 -12.69 -2.14
N HIS A 200 5.61 -11.82 -1.63
CA HIS A 200 5.44 -10.49 -2.20
C HIS A 200 4.78 -9.49 -1.26
N TRP A 201 4.69 -8.25 -1.72
CA TRP A 201 4.01 -7.16 -1.05
C TRP A 201 3.38 -6.21 -2.07
N VAL A 202 2.34 -5.50 -1.64
CA VAL A 202 1.54 -4.64 -2.51
C VAL A 202 1.46 -3.23 -1.92
N ALA A 203 1.70 -2.23 -2.76
CA ALA A 203 1.69 -0.83 -2.38
C ALA A 203 0.49 -0.09 -2.98
N ARG A 204 -0.25 0.64 -2.14
CA ARG A 204 -1.47 1.35 -2.51
C ARG A 204 -1.18 2.74 -3.07
N VAL A 205 -1.80 3.01 -4.22
CA VAL A 205 -1.87 4.34 -4.83
C VAL A 205 -3.13 5.05 -4.37
N GLU A 206 -2.95 5.96 -3.41
CA GLU A 206 -4.08 6.73 -2.85
C GLU A 206 -4.63 7.78 -3.82
N ARG A 207 -5.96 7.97 -3.77
CA ARG A 207 -6.63 9.09 -4.43
C ARG A 207 -6.12 10.44 -3.87
N PRO A 208 -6.10 11.50 -4.68
CA PRO A 208 -6.71 11.66 -6.01
C PRO A 208 -5.85 11.14 -7.18
N ARG A 209 -4.72 10.47 -6.92
CA ARG A 209 -3.89 9.88 -7.98
C ARG A 209 -4.66 8.78 -8.71
N ARG A 210 -4.26 8.49 -9.94
CA ARG A 210 -4.91 7.48 -10.79
C ARG A 210 -3.88 6.50 -11.32
N LEU A 211 -3.91 5.27 -10.83
CA LEU A 211 -2.95 4.22 -11.19
C LEU A 211 -2.97 3.94 -12.70
N ALA A 212 -4.15 3.86 -13.32
CA ALA A 212 -4.28 3.68 -14.77
C ALA A 212 -3.63 4.82 -15.60
N LEU A 213 -3.64 6.06 -15.08
CA LEU A 213 -2.98 7.19 -15.74
C LEU A 213 -1.45 7.10 -15.57
N TRP A 214 -0.97 6.65 -14.41
CA TRP A 214 0.46 6.44 -14.21
C TRP A 214 0.98 5.34 -15.13
N GLN A 215 0.24 4.23 -15.24
CA GLN A 215 0.60 3.15 -16.14
C GLN A 215 0.66 3.62 -17.60
N SER A 216 -0.31 4.40 -18.08
CA SER A 216 -0.28 4.89 -19.46
C SER A 216 0.85 5.89 -19.75
N GLN A 217 1.30 6.63 -18.72
CA GLN A 217 2.44 7.54 -18.84
C GLN A 217 3.80 6.83 -18.77
N TYR A 218 3.87 5.68 -18.09
CA TYR A 218 5.12 4.96 -17.83
C TYR A 218 4.95 3.44 -18.05
N PRO A 219 4.53 2.99 -19.26
CA PRO A 219 4.21 1.59 -19.52
C PRO A 219 5.40 0.65 -19.36
N ASP A 220 6.64 1.14 -19.54
CA ASP A 220 7.87 0.35 -19.37
C ASP A 220 8.30 0.19 -17.90
N ARG A 221 7.70 0.97 -16.98
CA ARG A 221 8.04 0.95 -15.54
C ARG A 221 6.91 0.42 -14.66
N ILE A 222 5.67 0.48 -15.13
CA ILE A 222 4.49 0.07 -14.38
C ILE A 222 3.75 -1.01 -15.21
N PRO A 223 3.59 -2.23 -14.68
CA PRO A 223 2.87 -3.28 -15.40
C PRO A 223 1.41 -2.90 -15.71
N PRO A 224 0.76 -3.58 -16.67
CA PRO A 224 -0.64 -3.36 -17.01
C PRO A 224 -1.55 -3.37 -15.78
N VAL A 225 -2.52 -2.45 -15.76
CA VAL A 225 -3.52 -2.39 -14.68
C VAL A 225 -4.69 -3.27 -15.05
N VAL A 226 -4.94 -4.26 -14.22
CA VAL A 226 -6.04 -5.20 -14.35
C VAL A 226 -7.17 -4.77 -13.42
N ALA A 227 -8.38 -4.62 -13.97
CA ALA A 227 -9.59 -4.43 -13.19
C ALA A 227 -9.97 -5.74 -12.50
N MET A 228 -10.16 -5.68 -11.19
CA MET A 228 -10.44 -6.81 -10.32
C MET A 228 -11.72 -6.54 -9.52
N GLN A 229 -12.46 -7.60 -9.23
CA GLN A 229 -13.66 -7.55 -8.41
C GLN A 229 -13.78 -8.80 -7.55
N ARG A 230 -14.24 -8.60 -6.30
CA ARG A 230 -14.63 -9.67 -5.39
C ARG A 230 -15.81 -9.21 -4.54
N GLY A 231 -16.98 -9.76 -4.82
CA GLY A 231 -18.24 -9.26 -4.28
C GLY A 231 -18.38 -7.77 -4.60
N ASP A 232 -18.51 -6.97 -3.55
CA ASP A 232 -18.68 -5.52 -3.64
C ASP A 232 -17.37 -4.72 -3.70
N LEU A 233 -16.23 -5.39 -3.57
CA LEU A 233 -14.92 -4.76 -3.65
C LEU A 233 -14.47 -4.71 -5.11
N THR A 234 -14.08 -3.53 -5.58
CA THR A 234 -13.48 -3.33 -6.92
C THR A 234 -12.19 -2.53 -6.80
N TRP A 235 -11.19 -2.92 -7.59
CA TRP A 235 -9.87 -2.29 -7.58
C TRP A 235 -9.14 -2.48 -8.91
N GLY A 236 -8.14 -1.64 -9.16
CA GLY A 236 -7.10 -1.87 -10.16
C GLY A 236 -5.85 -2.46 -9.49
N LEU A 237 -5.27 -3.51 -10.07
CA LEU A 237 -4.02 -4.12 -9.63
C LEU A 237 -3.04 -4.19 -10.80
N THR A 238 -1.78 -3.82 -10.61
CA THR A 238 -0.76 -4.05 -11.65
C THR A 238 -0.38 -5.52 -11.70
N VAL A 239 -0.54 -6.13 -12.86
CA VAL A 239 -0.20 -7.54 -13.07
C VAL A 239 0.51 -7.63 -14.43
N PRO A 240 1.79 -8.05 -14.48
CA PRO A 240 2.46 -8.38 -15.74
C PRO A 240 1.65 -9.39 -16.56
N ASP A 241 1.73 -9.31 -17.90
CA ASP A 241 0.94 -10.17 -18.80
C ASP A 241 1.26 -11.67 -18.64
N ASP A 242 2.51 -11.97 -18.27
CA ASP A 242 3.00 -13.31 -17.95
C ASP A 242 2.74 -13.73 -16.48
N GLY A 243 2.10 -12.87 -15.69
CA GLY A 243 1.77 -13.13 -14.29
C GLY A 243 2.96 -13.07 -13.33
N ALA A 244 4.16 -12.74 -13.81
CA ALA A 244 5.37 -12.66 -12.99
C ALA A 244 5.27 -11.54 -11.94
N PHE A 245 6.26 -11.47 -11.05
CA PHE A 245 6.42 -10.30 -10.19
C PHE A 245 6.85 -9.08 -11.01
N PRO A 246 6.46 -7.86 -10.59
CA PRO A 246 7.04 -6.65 -11.15
C PRO A 246 8.57 -6.67 -11.05
N ALA A 247 9.25 -6.13 -12.06
CA ALA A 247 10.70 -6.03 -12.10
C ALA A 247 11.14 -4.74 -12.78
N TRP A 248 12.32 -4.25 -12.41
CA TRP A 248 13.00 -3.15 -13.08
C TRP A 248 14.36 -3.63 -13.59
N GLN A 249 14.60 -3.50 -14.89
CA GLN A 249 15.81 -4.02 -15.54
C GLN A 249 16.10 -5.49 -15.14
N GLN A 250 15.05 -6.32 -15.21
CA GLN A 250 15.04 -7.73 -14.83
C GLN A 250 15.24 -8.02 -13.33
N ALA A 251 15.41 -7.01 -12.46
CA ALA A 251 15.51 -7.20 -11.01
C ALA A 251 14.15 -6.96 -10.35
N GLY A 252 13.65 -7.95 -9.63
CA GLY A 252 12.32 -7.85 -9.01
C GLY A 252 12.18 -8.89 -7.93
N ASP A 253 12.06 -10.14 -8.34
CA ASP A 253 12.16 -11.33 -7.46
C ASP A 253 11.28 -11.23 -6.19
N GLY A 254 10.10 -10.62 -6.33
CA GLY A 254 9.14 -10.40 -5.24
C GLY A 254 9.34 -9.11 -4.43
N LEU A 255 10.39 -8.33 -4.68
CA LEU A 255 10.77 -7.14 -3.91
C LEU A 255 10.36 -5.80 -4.53
N VAL A 256 10.09 -5.73 -5.84
CA VAL A 256 9.44 -4.56 -6.46
C VAL A 256 7.93 -4.71 -6.34
N PRO A 257 7.19 -3.82 -5.63
CA PRO A 257 5.81 -4.07 -5.26
C PRO A 257 4.86 -4.04 -6.47
N SER A 258 3.82 -4.86 -6.41
CA SER A 258 2.62 -4.60 -7.21
C SER A 258 1.92 -3.34 -6.69
N LEU A 259 1.33 -2.56 -7.58
CA LEU A 259 0.54 -1.38 -7.22
C LEU A 259 -0.94 -1.71 -7.24
N ILE A 260 -1.66 -1.27 -6.21
CA ILE A 260 -3.11 -1.41 -6.09
C ILE A 260 -3.78 -0.04 -5.95
N GLN A 261 -4.97 0.09 -6.51
CA GLN A 261 -5.84 1.24 -6.27
C GLN A 261 -7.29 0.76 -6.11
N TRP A 262 -7.81 0.87 -4.89
CA TRP A 262 -9.21 0.58 -4.57
C TRP A 262 -10.14 1.63 -5.18
N ASP A 263 -11.31 1.23 -5.70
CA ASP A 263 -12.21 2.17 -6.39
C ASP A 263 -13.13 2.96 -5.46
N GLY A 264 -13.42 2.41 -4.28
CA GLY A 264 -14.33 2.99 -3.29
C GLY A 264 -13.66 3.19 -1.92
N PRO A 265 -14.44 3.65 -0.92
CA PRO A 265 -13.94 3.82 0.45
C PRO A 265 -13.80 2.51 1.22
N ARG A 266 -14.38 1.41 0.71
CA ARG A 266 -14.32 0.09 1.35
C ARG A 266 -12.97 -0.55 1.11
N HIS A 267 -12.34 -1.01 2.18
CA HIS A 267 -11.10 -1.75 2.16
C HIS A 267 -11.27 -3.10 2.87
N PRO A 268 -10.60 -4.19 2.43
CA PRO A 268 -10.69 -5.49 3.12
C PRO A 268 -10.41 -5.38 4.62
N ALA A 269 -9.36 -4.64 4.99
CA ALA A 269 -8.95 -4.46 6.38
C ALA A 269 -10.04 -3.90 7.31
N ASP A 270 -11.00 -3.12 6.78
CA ASP A 270 -12.09 -2.52 7.59
C ASP A 270 -12.99 -3.57 8.24
N SER A 271 -13.04 -4.78 7.66
CA SER A 271 -13.90 -5.88 8.09
C SER A 271 -13.15 -7.07 8.71
N LEU A 272 -11.81 -7.05 8.66
CA LEU A 272 -11.01 -8.17 9.12
C LEU A 272 -10.72 -8.07 10.62
N PRO A 273 -10.61 -9.20 11.34
CA PRO A 273 -10.04 -9.20 12.68
C PRO A 273 -8.56 -8.82 12.59
N HIS A 274 -8.10 -8.04 13.57
CA HIS A 274 -6.71 -7.55 13.62
C HIS A 274 -5.88 -8.23 14.74
N ASP A 275 -6.56 -8.86 15.72
CA ASP A 275 -6.04 -9.67 16.84
C ASP A 275 -4.71 -9.23 17.49
N GLY A 276 -4.45 -7.92 17.50
CA GLY A 276 -3.26 -7.34 18.12
C GLY A 276 -1.95 -7.61 17.39
N VAL A 277 -1.99 -7.97 16.10
CA VAL A 277 -0.78 -8.17 15.28
C VAL A 277 -0.46 -6.90 14.50
N ALA A 278 0.77 -6.41 14.64
CA ALA A 278 1.25 -5.20 13.96
C ALA A 278 2.54 -5.50 13.20
N LEU A 279 2.63 -5.06 11.95
CA LEU A 279 3.88 -5.08 11.19
C LEU A 279 4.83 -4.01 11.75
N THR A 280 6.05 -4.41 12.09
CA THR A 280 7.07 -3.51 12.63
C THR A 280 8.17 -3.19 11.62
N ALA A 281 8.50 -4.14 10.74
CA ALA A 281 9.44 -3.92 9.65
C ALA A 281 9.16 -4.84 8.45
N LEU A 282 9.48 -4.35 7.26
CA LEU A 282 9.55 -5.14 6.04
C LEU A 282 10.97 -4.99 5.47
N LYS A 283 11.66 -6.12 5.29
CA LYS A 283 13.07 -6.16 4.90
C LYS A 283 13.25 -6.97 3.63
N GLY A 284 14.13 -6.54 2.75
CA GLY A 284 14.43 -7.20 1.49
C GLY A 284 15.92 -7.45 1.33
N ARG A 285 16.30 -8.56 0.71
CA ARG A 285 17.69 -8.87 0.33
C ARG A 285 17.76 -9.25 -1.13
N HIS A 286 18.69 -8.65 -1.87
CA HIS A 286 18.84 -8.91 -3.30
C HIS A 286 20.27 -8.69 -3.80
N PRO A 287 20.78 -9.51 -4.74
CA PRO A 287 22.10 -9.28 -5.35
C PRO A 287 22.15 -8.02 -6.23
N ARG A 288 21.01 -7.55 -6.73
CA ARG A 288 20.85 -6.29 -7.49
C ARG A 288 19.95 -5.30 -6.74
N ALA A 289 20.27 -5.07 -5.46
CA ALA A 289 19.48 -4.20 -4.59
C ALA A 289 19.49 -2.72 -5.04
N ASP A 290 20.53 -2.29 -5.73
CA ASP A 290 20.65 -0.96 -6.34
C ASP A 290 19.56 -0.70 -7.40
N LEU A 291 19.31 -1.65 -8.30
CA LEU A 291 18.26 -1.53 -9.32
C LEU A 291 16.86 -1.51 -8.69
N ILE A 292 16.63 -2.36 -7.69
CA ILE A 292 15.35 -2.37 -6.97
C ILE A 292 15.17 -1.05 -6.22
N GLY A 293 16.20 -0.56 -5.54
CA GLY A 293 16.22 0.75 -4.88
C GLY A 293 15.87 1.90 -5.82
N GLU A 294 16.47 1.94 -7.02
CA GLU A 294 16.15 2.94 -8.05
C GLU A 294 14.64 2.96 -8.37
N GLN A 295 14.05 1.77 -8.54
CA GLN A 295 12.63 1.66 -8.86
C GLN A 295 11.75 2.04 -7.67
N LEU A 296 12.12 1.64 -6.45
CA LEU A 296 11.39 1.99 -5.23
C LEU A 296 11.42 3.50 -4.97
N ASP A 297 12.56 4.16 -5.19
CA ASP A 297 12.68 5.61 -5.10
C ASP A 297 11.81 6.32 -6.14
N TRP A 298 11.83 5.82 -7.39
CA TRP A 298 11.02 6.36 -8.48
C TRP A 298 9.51 6.23 -8.23
N LEU A 299 9.09 5.08 -7.66
CA LEU A 299 7.72 4.83 -7.25
C LEU A 299 7.30 5.66 -6.02
N GLY A 300 8.27 6.05 -5.19
CA GLY A 300 8.05 6.66 -3.87
C GLY A 300 7.67 5.63 -2.79
N ALA A 301 8.19 4.41 -2.91
CA ALA A 301 7.99 3.28 -2.00
C ALA A 301 9.24 2.88 -1.21
N ALA A 302 10.40 3.53 -1.41
CA ALA A 302 11.65 3.16 -0.74
C ALA A 302 11.56 3.15 0.79
N HIS A 303 10.73 4.01 1.37
CA HIS A 303 10.48 4.08 2.82
C HIS A 303 9.66 2.90 3.39
N LEU A 304 9.13 2.01 2.54
CA LEU A 304 8.32 0.86 2.96
C LEU A 304 9.13 -0.44 3.06
N LEU A 305 10.36 -0.47 2.55
CA LEU A 305 11.19 -1.66 2.50
C LEU A 305 12.64 -1.33 2.88
N ASP A 306 13.13 -1.93 3.96
CA ASP A 306 14.54 -1.90 4.32
C ASP A 306 15.30 -2.88 3.41
N LEU A 307 15.88 -2.35 2.34
CA LEU A 307 16.53 -3.15 1.30
C LEU A 307 18.05 -3.24 1.51
N GLU A 308 18.57 -4.46 1.56
CA GLU A 308 20.00 -4.75 1.70
C GLU A 308 20.53 -5.46 0.44
N ALA A 309 21.74 -5.07 0.02
CA ALA A 309 22.51 -5.85 -0.94
C ALA A 309 23.05 -7.11 -0.25
N ALA A 310 22.84 -8.27 -0.86
CA ALA A 310 23.35 -9.54 -0.33
C ALA A 310 23.70 -10.51 -1.46
N ASP A 311 24.82 -11.21 -1.30
CA ASP A 311 25.20 -12.33 -2.15
C ASP A 311 24.35 -13.56 -1.75
N GLY A 312 23.35 -13.90 -2.54
CA GLY A 312 22.46 -15.02 -2.25
C GLY A 312 21.10 -14.94 -2.96
N PRO A 313 20.22 -15.92 -2.73
CA PRO A 313 18.87 -15.88 -3.26
C PRO A 313 18.09 -14.68 -2.69
N PRO A 314 17.24 -14.04 -3.50
CA PRO A 314 16.33 -13.00 -3.03
C PRO A 314 15.49 -13.46 -1.84
N ALA A 315 15.24 -12.56 -0.88
CA ALA A 315 14.41 -12.85 0.28
C ALA A 315 13.64 -11.62 0.75
N LEU A 316 12.38 -11.84 1.15
CA LEU A 316 11.52 -10.86 1.80
C LEU A 316 11.25 -11.34 3.23
N ILE A 317 11.39 -10.46 4.21
CA ILE A 317 11.15 -10.76 5.61
C ILE A 317 10.19 -9.71 6.17
N ALA A 318 9.14 -10.15 6.85
CA ALA A 318 8.25 -9.28 7.60
C ALA A 318 8.36 -9.59 9.10
N GLU A 319 8.57 -8.56 9.90
CA GLU A 319 8.67 -8.64 11.36
C GLU A 319 7.40 -8.08 11.99
N PHE A 320 6.90 -8.76 13.02
CA PHE A 320 5.63 -8.45 13.65
C PHE A 320 5.75 -8.40 15.16
N ASP A 321 5.05 -7.45 15.77
CA ASP A 321 4.64 -7.53 17.16
C ASP A 321 3.33 -8.32 17.22
N THR A 322 3.28 -9.30 18.12
CA THR A 322 2.10 -10.14 18.35
C THR A 322 1.80 -10.23 19.86
N PRO A 323 0.59 -10.66 20.26
CA PRO A 323 0.28 -10.96 21.66
C PRO A 323 1.20 -12.01 22.31
N HIS A 324 1.91 -12.80 21.50
CA HIS A 324 2.85 -13.85 21.93
C HIS A 324 4.32 -13.45 21.78
N GLY A 325 4.59 -12.15 21.65
CA GLY A 325 5.91 -11.56 21.45
C GLY A 325 6.31 -11.43 19.97
N PRO A 326 7.53 -10.94 19.69
CA PRO A 326 7.99 -10.71 18.33
C PRO A 326 7.99 -12.00 17.49
N ARG A 327 7.58 -11.89 16.23
CA ARG A 327 7.55 -12.97 15.23
C ARG A 327 8.04 -12.47 13.88
N ALA A 328 8.38 -13.39 12.98
CA ALA A 328 8.77 -13.05 11.62
C ALA A 328 8.25 -14.09 10.61
N LEU A 329 7.88 -13.61 9.42
CA LEU A 329 7.59 -14.43 8.24
C LEU A 329 8.67 -14.20 7.18
N ARG A 330 9.01 -15.27 6.44
CA ARG A 330 10.05 -15.30 5.41
C ARG A 330 9.58 -16.11 4.20
#